data_AF-A0A166KEP7-F1
#
_entry.id   AF-A0A166KEP7-F1
#
_cell.length_a   1.000
_cell.length_b   1.000
_cell.length_c   1.000
_cell.angle_alpha   90.00
_cell.angle_beta   90.00
_cell.angle_gamma   90.00
#
_symmetry.space_group_name_H-M   'P 1'
#
loop_
_entity.id
_entity.type
_entity.pdbx_description
1 polymer ?
#
loop_
_entity_poly.entity_id
_entity_poly.type
_entity_poly.pdbx_seq_one_letter_code
_entity_poly.pdbx_strand_id
1 'polypeptide(L)' 'MKSKLALIFAGATLAVSAALPAQAQRAESNWDCYLNHQNNIKAGSVNIWWGHTEGDAAWACNNWISDCGNQGGCFVKRK' A
#
# COMPACT_ATOMS: atom_id res chain seq x y z
N MET A 1 59.12 -40.64 17.91
CA MET A 1 58.31 -40.46 16.68
C MET A 1 57.16 -39.51 17.03
N LYS A 2 57.06 -38.36 16.36
CA LYS A 2 56.18 -37.23 16.74
C LYS A 2 54.74 -37.49 16.29
N SER A 3 53.85 -37.68 17.26
CA SER A 3 52.40 -37.79 17.05
C SER A 3 51.83 -36.42 16.67
N LYS A 4 51.07 -36.35 15.58
CA LYS A 4 50.32 -35.15 15.17
C LYS A 4 48.84 -35.52 15.13
N LEU A 5 48.13 -35.26 16.22
CA LEU A 5 46.66 -35.24 16.22
C LEU A 5 46.21 -33.95 15.54
N ALA A 6 45.53 -34.09 14.40
CA ALA A 6 44.83 -33.00 13.74
C ALA A 6 43.38 -32.97 14.26
N LEU A 7 43.03 -31.95 15.04
CA LEU A 7 41.66 -31.67 15.44
C LEU A 7 40.97 -30.91 14.29
N ILE A 8 40.03 -31.58 13.63
CA ILE A 8 39.16 -30.97 12.63
C ILE A 8 37.92 -30.50 13.39
N PHE A 9 37.87 -29.21 13.73
CA PHE A 9 36.65 -28.60 14.25
C PHE A 9 35.67 -28.43 13.10
N ALA A 10 34.77 -29.41 12.95
CA ALA A 10 33.62 -29.31 12.06
C ALA A 10 32.65 -28.28 12.64
N GLY A 11 32.87 -27.00 12.31
CA GLY A 11 31.95 -25.93 12.62
C GLY A 11 30.70 -26.06 11.76
N ALA A 12 29.60 -26.52 12.34
CA ALA A 12 28.30 -26.49 11.68
C ALA A 12 27.87 -25.02 11.55
N THR A 13 27.95 -24.47 10.33
CA THR A 13 27.38 -23.17 10.01
C THR A 13 25.86 -23.31 9.92
N LEU A 14 25.16 -22.91 10.99
CA LEU A 14 23.71 -22.73 10.93
C LEU A 14 23.42 -21.50 10.07
N ALA A 15 23.11 -21.71 8.80
CA ALA A 15 22.59 -20.67 7.93
C ALA A 15 21.18 -20.28 8.42
N VAL A 16 21.11 -19.24 9.25
CA VAL A 16 19.84 -18.63 9.64
C VAL A 16 19.28 -17.92 8.40
N SER A 17 18.41 -18.61 7.68
CA SER A 17 17.64 -18.00 6.60
C SER A 17 16.55 -17.16 7.25
N ALA A 18 16.80 -15.86 7.39
CA ALA A 18 15.74 -14.91 7.73
C ALA A 18 14.79 -14.85 6.53
N ALA A 19 13.69 -15.60 6.59
CA ALA A 19 12.57 -15.41 5.69
C ALA A 19 11.96 -14.03 6.02
N LEU A 20 12.37 -13.01 5.27
CA LEU A 20 11.68 -11.73 5.28
C LEU A 20 10.24 -12.01 4.83
N PRO A 21 9.20 -11.63 5.59
CA PRO A 21 7.84 -11.80 5.14
C PRO A 21 7.69 -11.08 3.80
N ALA A 22 7.36 -11.84 2.76
CA ALA A 22 7.08 -11.32 1.44
C ALA A 22 5.90 -10.36 1.57
N GLN A 23 6.22 -9.07 1.49
CA GLN A 23 5.32 -7.96 1.23
C GLN A 23 4.13 -7.87 2.20
N ALA A 24 4.22 -6.94 3.15
CA ALA A 24 3.03 -6.16 3.49
C ALA A 24 2.58 -5.49 2.18
N GLN A 25 1.76 -6.18 1.38
CA GLN A 25 1.07 -5.56 0.28
C GLN A 25 0.27 -4.44 0.93
N ARG A 26 0.69 -3.19 0.72
CA ARG A 26 -0.05 -2.03 1.22
C ARG A 26 -1.44 -2.19 0.62
N ALA A 27 -2.41 -2.57 1.45
CA ALA A 27 -3.74 -2.89 0.99
C ALA A 27 -4.27 -1.64 0.29
N GLU A 28 -4.46 -1.69 -1.02
CA GLU A 28 -5.02 -0.55 -1.74
C GLU A 28 -6.53 -0.48 -1.44
N SER A 29 -7.07 0.74 -1.37
CA SER A 29 -8.51 0.96 -1.27
C SER A 29 -9.03 1.70 -2.50
N ASN A 30 -10.13 1.20 -3.05
CA ASN A 30 -10.81 1.76 -4.22
C ASN A 30 -12.01 2.59 -3.77
N TRP A 31 -12.16 3.78 -4.36
CA TRP A 31 -13.19 4.75 -4.00
C TRP A 31 -13.82 5.33 -5.24
N ASP A 32 -15.13 5.54 -5.20
CA ASP A 32 -15.87 6.26 -6.22
C ASP A 32 -16.03 7.73 -5.81
N CYS A 33 -15.77 8.63 -6.75
CA CYS A 33 -15.86 10.07 -6.59
C CYS A 33 -17.15 10.59 -7.25
N TYR A 34 -17.91 11.40 -6.54
CA TYR A 34 -19.18 11.94 -7.01
C TYR A 34 -19.25 13.45 -6.80
N LEU A 35 -19.77 14.17 -7.79
CA LEU A 35 -19.83 15.63 -7.76
C LEU A 35 -20.83 16.13 -6.72
N ASN A 36 -20.37 17.02 -5.84
CA ASN A 36 -21.20 17.59 -4.76
C ASN A 36 -22.41 18.37 -5.27
N HIS A 37 -22.25 19.05 -6.41
CA HIS A 37 -23.24 20.03 -6.90
C HIS A 37 -24.11 19.54 -8.05
N GLN A 38 -23.90 18.30 -8.53
CA GLN A 38 -24.60 17.75 -9.70
C GLN A 38 -25.28 16.43 -9.36
N ASN A 39 -26.24 16.43 -8.42
CA ASN A 39 -27.10 15.28 -8.11
C ASN A 39 -26.34 13.95 -7.93
N ASN A 40 -25.16 13.95 -7.32
CA ASN A 40 -24.37 12.74 -7.12
C ASN A 40 -23.97 12.03 -8.43
N ILE A 41 -23.74 12.78 -9.52
CA ILE A 41 -23.14 12.20 -10.74
C ILE A 41 -21.74 11.69 -10.41
N LYS A 42 -21.44 10.46 -10.83
CA LYS A 42 -20.12 9.86 -10.66
C LYS A 42 -19.11 10.56 -11.58
N ALA A 43 -18.11 11.20 -10.98
CA ALA A 43 -17.00 11.86 -11.68
C ALA A 43 -15.90 10.86 -12.07
N GLY A 44 -15.70 9.82 -11.25
CA GLY A 44 -14.65 8.85 -11.48
C GLY A 44 -14.43 7.92 -10.31
N SER A 45 -13.25 7.29 -10.28
CA SER A 45 -12.80 6.45 -9.17
C SER A 45 -11.31 6.67 -8.94
N VAL A 46 -10.86 6.52 -7.69
CA VAL A 46 -9.45 6.58 -7.30
C VAL A 46 -9.07 5.33 -6.54
N ASN A 47 -7.81 4.93 -6.67
CA ASN A 47 -7.19 3.87 -5.88
C ASN A 47 -6.07 4.49 -5.04
N ILE A 48 -6.09 4.25 -3.73
CA ILE A 48 -5.10 4.80 -2.80
C ILE A 48 -4.39 3.67 -2.04
N TRP A 49 -3.06 3.71 -2.07
CA TRP A 49 -2.16 2.79 -1.34
C TRP A 49 -1.76 3.32 0.05
N TRP A 50 -2.26 4.50 0.40
CA TRP A 50 -2.06 5.21 1.66
C TRP A 50 -3.41 5.73 2.14
N GLY A 51 -3.55 5.97 3.44
CA GLY A 51 -4.72 6.63 4.03
C GLY A 51 -6.05 5.99 3.61
N HIS A 52 -6.56 5.01 4.36
CA HIS A 52 -7.78 4.28 3.94
C HIS A 52 -9.07 4.87 4.51
N THR A 53 -9.08 6.17 4.76
CA THR A 53 -10.23 6.90 5.29
C THR A 53 -10.99 7.63 4.18
N GLU A 54 -12.25 7.99 4.46
CA GLU A 54 -13.05 8.81 3.54
C GLU A 54 -12.41 10.19 3.30
N GLY A 55 -11.74 10.77 4.30
CA GLY A 55 -11.06 12.05 4.15
C GLY A 55 -9.87 11.98 3.18
N ASP A 56 -9.06 10.93 3.27
CA ASP A 56 -7.93 10.68 2.37
C ASP A 56 -8.43 10.45 0.94
N ALA A 57 -9.48 9.64 0.78
CA ALA A 57 -10.11 9.41 -0.51
C ALA A 57 -10.75 10.68 -1.10
N ALA A 58 -11.40 11.51 -0.28
CA ALA A 58 -11.96 12.79 -0.71
C ALA A 58 -10.87 13.75 -1.17
N TRP A 59 -9.76 13.83 -0.44
CA TRP A 59 -8.58 14.57 -0.88
C TRP A 59 -8.09 14.05 -2.24
N ALA A 60 -7.94 12.73 -2.40
CA ALA A 60 -7.48 12.12 -3.64
C ALA A 60 -8.43 12.43 -4.81
N CYS A 61 -9.74 12.27 -4.64
CA CYS A 61 -10.74 12.64 -5.64
C CYS A 61 -10.62 14.11 -6.04
N ASN A 62 -10.50 15.03 -5.07
CA ASN A 62 -10.41 16.47 -5.34
C ASN A 62 -9.11 16.89 -6.04
N ASN A 63 -8.02 16.15 -5.87
CA ASN A 63 -6.73 16.47 -6.49
C ASN A 63 -6.48 15.73 -7.81
N TRP A 64 -7.00 14.52 -7.97
CA TRP A 64 -6.68 13.67 -9.12
C TRP A 64 -7.77 13.66 -10.18
N ILE A 65 -9.02 13.99 -9.82
CA ILE A 65 -10.13 14.12 -10.77
C ILE A 65 -10.39 15.60 -11.02
N SER A 66 -10.08 16.06 -12.24
CA SER A 66 -10.27 17.46 -12.68
C SER A 66 -11.68 17.98 -12.37
N ASP A 67 -12.70 17.18 -12.64
CA ASP A 67 -14.09 17.57 -12.42
C ASP A 67 -14.36 17.85 -10.94
N CYS A 68 -13.80 17.05 -10.04
CA CYS A 68 -13.89 17.29 -8.60
C CYS A 68 -13.16 18.59 -8.20
N GLY A 69 -11.92 18.78 -8.66
CA GLY A 69 -11.13 19.97 -8.31
C GLY A 69 -11.73 21.28 -8.82
N ASN A 70 -12.36 21.26 -10.00
CA ASN A 70 -12.90 22.45 -10.66
C ASN A 70 -14.36 22.77 -10.28
N GLN A 71 -15.14 21.78 -9.83
CA GLN A 71 -16.59 21.92 -9.63
C GLN A 71 -17.02 22.00 -8.16
N GLY A 72 -16.13 22.40 -7.25
CA GLY A 72 -16.47 22.58 -5.83
C GLY A 72 -16.31 21.31 -4.97
N GLY A 73 -15.59 20.32 -5.49
CA GLY A 73 -15.23 19.09 -4.78
C GLY A 73 -16.17 17.92 -5.06
N CYS A 74 -15.72 16.76 -4.59
CA CYS A 74 -16.44 15.50 -4.63
C CYS A 74 -16.59 14.90 -3.24
N PHE A 75 -17.71 14.21 -3.05
CA PHE A 75 -17.86 13.25 -1.96
C PHE A 75 -17.44 11.86 -2.46
N VAL A 76 -17.10 11.00 -1.52
CA VAL A 76 -16.57 9.66 -1.82
C VAL A 76 -17.45 8.56 -1.27
N LYS A 77 -17.45 7.42 -1.95
CA LYS A 77 -17.98 6.17 -1.42
C LYS A 77 -16.98 5.06 -1.66
N ARG A 78 -16.77 4.22 -0.65
CA ARG A 78 -15.95 3.02 -0.82
C ARG A 78 -16.63 2.09 -1.83
N LYS A 79 -15.84 1.53 -2.75
CA LYS A 79 -16.30 0.57 -3.75
C LYS A 79 -16.42 -0.83 -3.17
#